data_AF-R6QI53-F1
#
_entry.id   AF-R6QI53-F1
#
_cell.length_a   1.000
_cell.length_b   1.000
_cell.length_c   1.000
_cell.angle_alpha   90.00
_cell.angle_beta   90.00
_cell.angle_gamma   90.00
#
_symmetry.space_group_name_H-M   'P 1'
#
loop_
_entity.id
_entity.type
_entity.pdbx_description
1 polymer ?
#
loop_
_entity_poly.entity_id
_entity_poly.type
_entity_poly.pdbx_seq_one_letter_code
_entity_poly.pdbx_strand_id
1 'polypeptide(L)'
;MEKILTLEETAKMMLSEDYKERFKAEYYQLVNRYKNLKAMLEKWDNGTLGFTPDCTRGIYEAQLETMEKYIAMLEIRAYFEKIDLLGGGSEGLVYTTESMDALRDAVVGGISAMINFMLEAKKEK
;
A
#
# COMPACT_ATOMS: atom_id res chain seq x y z
N MET A 1 14.53 -5.65 -12.28
CA MET A 1 13.59 -4.66 -11.73
C MET A 1 12.63 -4.27 -12.83
N GLU A 2 11.41 -4.79 -12.76
CA GLU A 2 10.35 -4.39 -13.67
C GLU A 2 10.03 -2.90 -13.46
N LYS A 3 9.84 -2.16 -14.55
CA LYS A 3 9.66 -0.71 -14.52
C LYS A 3 8.33 -0.40 -13.83
N ILE A 4 8.38 0.24 -12.65
CA ILE A 4 7.16 0.83 -12.08
C ILE A 4 6.64 1.88 -13.07
N LEU A 5 5.41 1.68 -13.54
CA LEU A 5 4.76 2.54 -14.52
C LEU A 5 4.71 3.98 -14.02
N THR A 6 4.87 4.94 -14.91
CA THR A 6 4.81 6.38 -14.59
C THR A 6 3.41 6.81 -14.17
N LEU A 7 3.30 7.99 -13.55
CA LEU A 7 1.99 8.59 -13.22
C LEU A 7 1.11 8.81 -14.46
N GLU A 8 1.70 9.10 -15.62
CA GLU A 8 0.96 9.25 -16.87
C GLU A 8 0.44 7.91 -17.41
N GLU A 9 1.31 6.89 -17.47
CA GLU A 9 0.93 5.54 -17.92
C GLU A 9 -0.19 4.97 -17.03
N THR A 10 -0.06 5.14 -15.71
CA THR A 10 -1.08 4.68 -14.76
C THR A 10 -2.38 5.48 -14.82
N ALA A 11 -2.34 6.78 -15.17
CA ALA A 11 -3.57 7.55 -15.37
C ALA A 11 -4.43 7.00 -16.53
N LYS A 12 -3.80 6.45 -17.57
CA LYS A 12 -4.51 5.79 -18.69
C LYS A 12 -5.16 4.49 -18.23
N MET A 13 -4.47 3.70 -17.40
CA MET A 13 -5.00 2.45 -16.84
C MET A 13 -6.24 2.66 -15.95
N MET A 14 -6.35 3.82 -15.28
CA MET A 14 -7.53 4.18 -14.48
C MET A 14 -8.82 4.28 -15.31
N LEU A 15 -8.72 4.38 -16.64
CA LEU A 15 -9.85 4.40 -17.57
C LEU A 15 -10.19 3.02 -18.14
N SER A 16 -9.51 1.96 -17.71
CA SER A 16 -9.80 0.59 -18.16
C SER A 16 -11.19 0.16 -17.69
N GLU A 17 -11.91 -0.60 -18.53
CA GLU A 17 -13.15 -1.28 -18.16
C GLU A 17 -12.90 -2.41 -17.14
N ASP A 18 -11.73 -3.05 -17.20
CA ASP A 18 -11.31 -4.06 -16.22
C ASP A 18 -10.93 -3.38 -14.90
N TYR A 19 -11.70 -3.70 -13.85
CA TYR A 19 -11.45 -3.17 -12.51
C TYR A 19 -10.08 -3.56 -11.96
N LYS A 20 -9.52 -4.71 -12.37
CA LYS A 20 -8.20 -5.16 -11.92
C LYS A 20 -7.11 -4.24 -12.44
N GLU A 21 -7.26 -3.73 -13.66
CA GLU A 21 -6.32 -2.76 -14.23
C GLU A 21 -6.42 -1.40 -13.52
N ARG A 22 -7.63 -0.95 -13.18
CA ARG A 22 -7.81 0.25 -12.35
C ARG A 22 -7.20 0.07 -10.95
N PHE A 23 -7.33 -1.11 -10.36
CA PHE A 23 -6.75 -1.44 -9.06
C PHE A 23 -5.21 -1.42 -9.09
N LYS A 24 -4.59 -2.05 -10.10
CA LYS A 24 -3.14 -1.98 -10.31
C LYS A 24 -2.68 -0.54 -10.48
N ALA A 25 -3.41 0.25 -11.25
CA ALA A 25 -3.10 1.65 -11.48
C ALA A 25 -3.09 2.47 -10.19
N GLU A 26 -4.10 2.28 -9.33
CA GLU A 26 -4.17 2.90 -8.00
C GLU A 26 -2.94 2.55 -7.16
N TYR A 27 -2.59 1.26 -7.07
CA TYR A 27 -1.40 0.80 -6.37
C TYR A 27 -0.12 1.45 -6.90
N TYR A 28 0.11 1.41 -8.20
CA TYR A 28 1.31 1.99 -8.82
C TYR A 28 1.40 3.51 -8.62
N GLN A 29 0.29 4.23 -8.72
CA GLN A 29 0.26 5.66 -8.45
C GLN A 29 0.63 5.97 -7.01
N LEU A 30 0.09 5.22 -6.05
CA LEU A 30 0.39 5.39 -4.63
C LEU A 30 1.86 5.10 -4.32
N VAL A 31 2.40 4.00 -4.84
CA VAL A 31 3.83 3.63 -4.66
C VAL A 31 4.75 4.70 -5.24
N ASN A 32 4.46 5.22 -6.43
CA ASN A 32 5.24 6.30 -7.03
C ASN A 32 5.22 7.57 -6.18
N ARG A 33 4.03 7.97 -5.69
CA ARG A 33 3.88 9.14 -4.83
C ARG A 33 4.63 8.95 -3.51
N TYR A 34 4.57 7.75 -2.92
CA TYR A 34 5.29 7.41 -1.69
C TYR A 34 6.80 7.55 -1.88
N LYS A 35 7.36 6.97 -2.95
CA LYS A 35 8.80 7.05 -3.25
C LYS A 35 9.26 8.49 -3.47
N ASN A 36 8.49 9.27 -4.23
CA ASN A 36 8.81 10.68 -4.48
C ASN A 36 8.73 11.52 -3.20
N LEU A 37 7.71 11.31 -2.36
CA LEU A 37 7.59 12.00 -1.08
C LEU A 37 8.74 11.62 -0.13
N LYS A 38 9.07 10.34 -0.02
CA LYS A 38 10.19 9.86 0.78
C LYS A 38 11.51 10.50 0.35
N ALA A 39 11.80 10.49 -0.96
CA ALA A 39 13.01 11.14 -1.50
C ALA A 39 13.02 12.66 -1.29
N MET A 40 11.86 13.32 -1.34
CA MET A 40 11.73 14.74 -1.00
C MET A 40 12.09 14.99 0.47
N LEU A 41 11.57 14.17 1.39
CA LEU A 41 11.85 14.27 2.81
C LEU A 41 13.33 13.99 3.13
N GLU A 42 13.95 13.00 2.49
CA GLU A 42 15.40 12.75 2.61
C GLU A 42 16.23 13.97 2.17
N LYS A 43 15.85 14.64 1.07
CA LYS A 43 16.50 15.88 0.66
C LYS A 43 16.29 17.00 1.67
N TRP A 44 15.10 17.09 2.26
CA TRP A 44 14.79 18.08 3.29
C TRP A 44 15.67 17.86 4.52
N ASP A 45 15.72 16.64 5.02
CA ASP A 45 16.48 16.28 6.23
C ASP A 45 17.99 16.47 6.02
N ASN A 46 18.48 16.28 4.78
CA ASN A 46 19.87 16.54 4.38
C ASN A 46 20.18 18.00 4.03
N GLY A 47 19.19 18.91 4.09
CA GLY A 47 19.39 20.32 3.73
C GLY A 47 19.67 20.57 2.24
N THR A 48 19.34 19.62 1.36
CA THR A 48 19.57 19.69 -0.09
C THR A 48 18.29 19.89 -0.90
N LEU A 49 17.14 20.06 -0.22
CA LEU A 49 15.88 20.36 -0.87
C LEU A 49 15.92 21.76 -1.50
N GLY A 50 15.70 21.85 -2.82
CA GLY A 50 15.78 23.10 -3.57
C GLY A 50 14.64 24.09 -3.35
N PHE A 51 13.76 23.83 -2.38
CA PHE A 51 12.65 24.72 -2.02
C PHE A 51 12.30 24.56 -0.54
N THR A 52 11.55 25.51 0.00
CA THR A 52 11.02 25.48 1.37
C THR A 52 9.57 25.02 1.34
N PRO A 53 9.20 23.91 1.98
CA PRO A 53 7.81 23.50 2.09
C PRO A 53 7.03 24.46 2.99
N ASP A 54 5.80 24.80 2.59
CA ASP A 54 4.92 25.69 3.38
C ASP A 54 4.35 25.01 4.64
N CYS A 55 4.25 23.68 4.57
CA CYS A 55 3.65 22.85 5.62
C CYS A 55 4.71 22.31 6.57
N THR A 56 4.33 22.01 7.81
CA THR A 56 5.26 21.43 8.80
C THR A 56 5.73 20.04 8.37
N ARG A 57 6.99 19.72 8.71
CA ARG A 57 7.64 18.42 8.39
C ARG A 57 6.85 17.22 8.90
N GLY A 58 6.19 17.34 10.06
CA GLY A 58 5.39 16.27 10.66
C GLY A 58 4.13 15.90 9.87
N ILE A 59 3.56 16.83 9.09
CA ILE A 59 2.41 16.51 8.23
C ILE A 59 2.84 15.61 7.06
N TYR A 60 4.01 15.88 6.47
CA TYR A 60 4.56 15.02 5.42
C TYR A 60 4.97 13.64 5.93
N GLU A 61 5.44 13.55 7.17
CA GLU A 61 5.73 12.27 7.83
C GLU A 61 4.46 11.45 8.03
N ALA A 62 3.42 12.05 8.62
CA ALA A 62 2.13 11.40 8.80
C ALA A 62 1.50 10.99 7.46
N GLN A 63 1.68 11.80 6.42
CA GLN A 63 1.27 11.47 5.05
C GLN A 63 2.01 10.22 4.55
N LEU A 64 3.34 10.16 4.72
CA LEU A 64 4.15 9.02 4.30
C LEU A 64 3.72 7.72 5.00
N GLU A 65 3.52 7.76 6.32
CA GLU A 65 3.03 6.61 7.11
C GLU A 65 1.64 6.15 6.67
N THR A 66 0.75 7.10 6.35
CA THR A 66 -0.61 6.79 5.89
C THR A 66 -0.57 6.12 4.52
N MET A 67 0.29 6.60 3.62
CA MET A 67 0.48 6.00 2.30
C MET A 67 1.05 4.59 2.42
N GLU A 68 2.02 4.37 3.31
CA GLU A 68 2.59 3.04 3.57
C GLU A 68 1.54 2.03 4.04
N LYS A 69 0.69 2.41 5.01
CA LYS A 69 -0.43 1.58 5.46
C LYS A 69 -1.41 1.28 4.34
N TYR A 70 -1.66 2.25 3.46
CA TYR A 70 -2.58 2.03 2.35
C TYR A 70 -1.99 1.11 1.27
N ILE A 71 -0.70 1.24 0.96
CA ILE A 71 0.05 0.31 0.10
C ILE A 71 -0.09 -1.12 0.62
N ALA A 72 0.16 -1.34 1.92
CA ALA A 72 0.01 -2.67 2.53
C ALA A 72 -1.40 -3.23 2.32
N MET A 73 -2.44 -2.41 2.51
CA MET A 73 -3.83 -2.84 2.33
C MET A 73 -4.14 -3.23 0.88
N LEU A 74 -3.57 -2.52 -0.09
CA LEU A 74 -3.68 -2.85 -1.52
C LEU A 74 -2.95 -4.16 -1.85
N GLU A 75 -1.77 -4.41 -1.27
CA GLU A 75 -1.04 -5.67 -1.46
C GLU A 75 -1.81 -6.86 -0.86
N ILE A 76 -2.38 -6.70 0.34
CA ILE A 76 -3.24 -7.71 0.97
C ILE A 76 -4.46 -8.00 0.08
N ARG A 77 -5.14 -6.95 -0.39
CA ARG A 77 -6.33 -7.08 -1.23
C ARG A 77 -6.00 -7.76 -2.56
N ALA A 78 -4.88 -7.41 -3.19
CA ALA A 78 -4.41 -8.06 -4.41
C ALA A 78 -4.20 -9.57 -4.22
N TYR A 79 -3.61 -9.98 -3.09
CA TYR A 79 -3.41 -11.39 -2.76
C TYR A 79 -4.73 -12.17 -2.66
N PHE A 80 -5.74 -11.60 -1.98
CA PHE A 80 -7.05 -12.23 -1.83
C PHE A 80 -7.83 -12.27 -3.15
N GLU A 81 -7.78 -11.19 -3.94
CA GLU A 81 -8.48 -11.08 -5.23
C GLU A 81 -7.72 -11.72 -6.40
N LYS A 82 -6.53 -12.29 -6.15
CA LYS A 82 -5.65 -12.87 -7.17
C LYS A 82 -5.35 -11.88 -8.29
N ILE A 83 -5.02 -10.64 -7.91
CA ILE A 83 -4.56 -9.59 -8.80
C ILE A 83 -3.04 -9.58 -8.75
N ASP A 84 -2.41 -9.74 -9.91
CA ASP A 84 -0.96 -9.64 -10.02
C ASP A 84 -0.53 -8.17 -10.10
N LEU A 85 0.18 -7.69 -9.08
CA LEU A 85 0.73 -6.35 -9.02
C LEU A 85 2.14 -6.25 -9.64
N LEU A 86 2.79 -7.36 -10.01
CA LEU A 86 4.22 -7.37 -10.37
C LEU A 86 4.53 -8.13 -11.66
N GLY A 87 3.62 -8.11 -12.64
CA GLY A 87 3.91 -8.57 -14.00
C GLY A 87 4.50 -9.99 -14.11
N GLY A 88 4.19 -10.90 -13.17
CA GLY A 88 4.65 -12.28 -13.17
C GLY A 88 5.82 -12.63 -12.24
N GLY A 89 6.23 -11.77 -11.29
CA GLY A 89 7.24 -12.14 -10.30
C GLY A 89 7.13 -11.36 -8.99
N SER A 90 7.15 -12.05 -7.85
CA SER A 90 7.04 -11.46 -6.49
C SER A 90 8.21 -10.53 -6.07
N GLU A 91 9.15 -10.25 -6.96
CA GLU A 91 10.31 -9.38 -6.72
C GLU A 91 9.95 -7.90 -6.93
N GLY A 92 9.18 -7.34 -6.00
CA GLY A 92 8.86 -5.91 -6.03
C GLY A 92 7.85 -5.40 -5.00
N LEU A 93 7.29 -6.28 -4.16
CA LEU A 93 6.45 -5.87 -3.04
C LEU A 93 7.27 -5.02 -2.07
N VAL A 94 6.65 -3.99 -1.47
CA VAL A 94 7.30 -3.19 -0.42
C VAL A 94 7.56 -4.06 0.82
N TYR A 95 6.70 -5.06 1.05
CA TYR A 95 6.79 -6.06 2.10
C TYR A 95 7.15 -7.42 1.51
N THR A 96 8.07 -8.16 2.14
CA THR A 96 8.40 -9.53 1.68
C THR A 96 7.17 -10.43 1.78
N THR A 97 7.10 -11.48 0.95
CA THR A 97 6.04 -12.50 1.03
C THR A 97 5.85 -13.02 2.46
N GLU A 98 6.95 -13.21 3.19
CA GLU A 98 6.95 -13.63 4.59
C GLU A 98 6.28 -12.61 5.52
N SER A 99 6.54 -11.32 5.35
CA SER A 99 5.86 -10.28 6.14
C SER A 99 4.37 -10.15 5.80
N MET A 100 3.98 -10.42 4.55
CA MET A 100 2.59 -10.46 4.13
C MET A 100 1.86 -11.69 4.68
N ASP A 101 2.52 -12.85 4.74
CA ASP A 101 2.00 -14.06 5.37
C ASP A 101 1.85 -13.88 6.89
N ALA A 102 2.83 -13.27 7.56
CA ALA A 102 2.72 -12.94 8.98
C ALA A 102 1.57 -11.96 9.27
N LEU A 103 1.38 -10.95 8.41
CA LEU A 103 0.27 -10.01 8.49
C LEU A 103 -1.07 -10.70 8.24
N ARG A 104 -1.14 -11.62 7.27
CA ARG A 104 -2.32 -12.47 7.02
C ARG A 104 -2.68 -13.26 8.26
N ASP A 105 -1.72 -13.95 8.86
CA ASP A 105 -1.95 -14.79 10.04
C ASP A 105 -2.44 -13.96 11.23
N ALA A 106 -1.89 -12.76 11.43
CA ALA A 106 -2.35 -11.82 12.45
C ALA A 106 -3.78 -11.32 12.19
N VAL A 107 -4.11 -10.92 10.96
CA VAL A 107 -5.45 -10.41 10.59
C VAL A 107 -6.50 -11.52 10.65
N VAL A 108 -6.22 -12.68 10.06
CA VAL A 108 -7.14 -13.84 10.08
C VAL A 108 -7.33 -14.35 11.50
N GLY A 109 -6.26 -14.42 12.29
CA GLY A 109 -6.32 -14.78 13.71
C GLY A 109 -7.18 -13.81 14.51
N GLY A 110 -6.99 -12.50 14.33
CA GLY A 110 -7.78 -11.46 14.98
C GLY A 110 -9.27 -11.50 14.63
N ILE A 111 -9.60 -11.64 13.33
CA ILE A 111 -10.98 -11.76 12.87
C ILE A 111 -11.63 -13.03 13.42
N SER A 112 -10.91 -14.16 13.39
CA SER A 112 -11.42 -15.44 13.90
C SER A 112 -11.70 -15.38 15.40
N ALA A 113 -10.80 -14.77 16.18
CA ALA A 113 -11.00 -14.55 17.61
C ALA A 113 -12.23 -13.69 17.90
N MET A 114 -12.42 -12.61 17.13
CA MET A 114 -13.59 -11.74 17.26
C MET A 114 -14.90 -12.48 16.92
N ILE A 115 -14.92 -13.31 15.88
CA ILE A 115 -16.09 -14.12 15.51
C ILE A 115 -16.42 -15.11 16.63
N ASN A 116 -15.43 -15.82 17.16
CA ASN A 116 -15.62 -16.77 18.25
C ASN A 116 -16.20 -16.10 19.50
N PHE A 117 -15.65 -14.95 19.88
CA PHE A 117 -16.18 -14.14 20.98
C PHE A 117 -17.66 -13.76 20.75
N MET A 118 -18.01 -13.31 19.54
CA MET A 118 -19.41 -12.98 19.21
C MET A 118 -20.34 -14.20 19.23
N LEU A 119 -19.85 -15.39 18.87
CA LEU A 119 -20.61 -16.65 18.91
C LEU A 119 -20.81 -17.14 20.35
N GLU A 120 -19.79 -17.03 21.20
CA GLU A 120 -19.88 -17.37 22.64
C GLU A 120 -20.84 -16.42 23.36
N ALA A 121 -20.72 -15.11 23.15
CA ALA A 121 -21.63 -14.11 23.72
C ALA A 121 -23.10 -14.30 23.28
N LYS A 122 -23.35 -14.98 22.15
CA LYS A 122 -24.70 -15.37 21.71
C LYS A 122 -25.23 -16.65 22.35
N LYS A 123 -24.37 -17.53 22.88
CA LYS A 123 -24.78 -18.76 23.57
C LYS A 123 -25.19 -18.53 25.03
N GLU A 124 -24.76 -17.41 25.61
CA GLU A 124 -25.06 -17.02 27.00
C GLU A 124 -26.38 -16.20 27.13
N LYS A 125 -27.13 -16.03 26.04
CA LYS A 125 -28.46 -15.42 26.01
C LYS A 125 -29.52 -16.45 25.61
#